data_AF-A0A9D5RAR3-F1
#
_entry.id   AF-A0A9D5RAR3-F1
#
_cell.length_a   1.000
_cell.length_b   1.000
_cell.length_c   1.000
_cell.angle_alpha   90.00
_cell.angle_beta   90.00
_cell.angle_gamma   90.00
#
_symmetry.space_group_name_H-M   'P 1'
#
loop_
_entity.id
_entity.type
_entity.pdbx_description
1 polymer ?
#
loop_
_entity_poly.entity_id
_entity_poly.type
_entity_poly.pdbx_seq_one_letter_code
_entity_poly.pdbx_strand_id
1 'polypeptide(L)'
;MEKRESLQYVAEKLKKYGAEIYNYRGTEFIGIKNSNSDNHMALTFNDEEFCMEFTYQTARFAYGNEDDCVMHAEKYLTDKLCAVEIFLNGKPLFGGSREIIKEEIKSDREFANYYACGNEQIANNLLGFIKNGGVSVKILSWSGKHDQEFEILVEGEQTEIKKIK
;
A
#
# COMPACT_ATOMS: atom_id res chain seq x y z
N MET A 1 -21.56 -9.68 10.58
CA MET A 1 -21.72 -8.57 11.55
C MET A 1 -22.42 -7.45 10.83
N GLU A 2 -23.29 -6.72 11.52
CA GLU A 2 -23.90 -5.51 10.97
C GLU A 2 -22.86 -4.39 10.88
N LYS A 3 -23.05 -3.43 9.96
CA LYS A 3 -22.10 -2.34 9.68
C LYS A 3 -21.51 -1.65 10.92
N ARG A 4 -22.38 -1.31 11.88
CA ARG A 4 -21.96 -0.64 13.13
C ARG A 4 -21.16 -1.57 14.04
N GLU A 5 -21.49 -2.85 14.07
CA GLU A 5 -20.75 -3.86 14.84
C GLU A 5 -19.34 -4.04 14.26
N SER A 6 -19.22 -4.15 12.93
CA SER A 6 -17.92 -4.26 12.25
C SER A 6 -17.05 -3.03 12.50
N LEU A 7 -17.63 -1.82 12.44
CA LEU A 7 -16.92 -0.57 12.75
C LEU A 7 -16.40 -0.58 14.20
N GLN A 8 -17.23 -0.92 15.17
CA GLN A 8 -16.82 -0.96 16.58
C GLN A 8 -15.76 -2.05 16.83
N TYR A 9 -15.92 -3.22 16.22
CA TYR A 9 -14.99 -4.34 16.32
C TYR A 9 -13.60 -3.96 15.82
N VAL A 10 -13.52 -3.43 14.58
CA VAL A 10 -12.25 -3.04 13.97
C VAL A 10 -11.60 -1.90 14.74
N ALA A 11 -12.38 -0.90 15.19
CA ALA A 11 -11.87 0.22 15.99
C ALA A 11 -11.25 -0.26 17.30
N GLU A 12 -11.91 -1.14 18.05
CA GLU A 12 -11.39 -1.65 19.32
C GLU A 12 -10.10 -2.48 19.12
N LYS A 13 -10.03 -3.29 18.06
CA LYS A 13 -8.82 -4.07 17.73
C LYS A 13 -7.63 -3.19 17.37
N LEU A 14 -7.87 -2.07 16.67
CA LEU A 14 -6.82 -1.15 16.23
C LEU A 14 -6.55 -0.01 17.20
N LYS A 15 -7.28 0.08 18.32
CA LYS A 15 -7.16 1.14 19.34
C LYS A 15 -5.75 1.32 19.88
N LYS A 16 -5.00 0.22 20.04
CA LYS A 16 -3.58 0.25 20.48
C LYS A 16 -2.63 0.97 19.51
N TYR A 17 -3.06 1.18 18.26
CA TYR A 17 -2.35 1.97 17.25
C TYR A 17 -2.92 3.38 17.10
N GLY A 18 -3.83 3.81 17.98
CA GLY A 18 -4.45 5.14 17.94
C GLY A 18 -5.69 5.24 17.06
N ALA A 19 -6.40 4.13 16.81
CA ALA A 19 -7.67 4.17 16.09
C ALA A 19 -8.76 4.89 16.89
N GLU A 20 -9.39 5.85 16.24
CA GLU A 20 -10.55 6.60 16.75
C GLU A 20 -11.70 6.53 15.75
N ILE A 21 -12.93 6.51 16.27
CA ILE A 21 -14.13 6.63 15.46
C ILE A 21 -14.44 8.13 15.31
N TYR A 22 -14.48 8.58 14.07
CA TYR A 22 -14.87 9.94 13.71
C TYR A 22 -16.27 9.91 13.09
N ASN A 23 -17.02 11.00 13.29
CA ASN A 23 -18.30 11.22 12.62
C ASN A 23 -18.21 12.51 11.79
N TYR A 24 -18.41 12.38 10.49
CA TYR A 24 -18.47 13.53 9.59
C TYR A 24 -19.79 13.52 8.82
N ARG A 25 -20.60 14.55 9.03
CA ARG A 25 -21.92 14.71 8.38
C ARG A 25 -22.84 13.49 8.53
N GLY A 26 -22.76 12.78 9.67
CA GLY A 26 -23.57 11.60 9.96
C GLY A 26 -22.96 10.28 9.50
N THR A 27 -21.80 10.30 8.83
CA THR A 27 -21.07 9.09 8.45
C THR A 27 -19.96 8.81 9.45
N GLU A 28 -20.00 7.63 10.08
CA GLU A 28 -18.96 7.15 10.97
C GLU A 28 -17.84 6.45 10.17
N PHE A 29 -16.59 6.70 10.53
CA PHE A 29 -15.41 6.04 9.96
C PHE A 29 -14.31 5.93 11.03
N ILE A 30 -13.34 5.05 10.80
CA ILE A 30 -12.17 4.91 11.68
C ILE A 30 -11.03 5.71 11.07
N GLY A 31 -10.34 6.52 11.88
CA GLY A 31 -9.10 7.19 11.49
C GLY A 31 -7.95 6.78 12.39
N ILE A 32 -6.78 6.61 11.80
CA ILE A 32 -5.51 6.44 12.51
C ILE A 32 -4.55 7.50 11.97
N LYS A 33 -4.18 8.45 12.83
CA LYS A 33 -3.22 9.50 12.46
C LYS A 33 -1.81 8.93 12.42
N ASN A 34 -1.10 9.22 11.35
CA ASN A 34 0.31 8.90 11.23
C ASN A 34 1.15 10.05 11.83
N SER A 35 1.97 9.75 12.84
CA SER A 35 2.87 10.74 13.44
C SER A 35 4.14 11.01 12.64
N ASN A 36 4.44 10.16 11.65
CA ASN A 36 5.67 10.21 10.86
C ASN A 36 5.46 10.87 9.49
N SER A 37 4.22 11.02 9.02
CA SER A 37 3.89 11.62 7.73
C SER A 37 2.42 12.07 7.66
N ASP A 38 2.07 12.77 6.59
CA ASP A 38 0.67 13.13 6.29
C ASP A 38 -0.15 11.96 5.73
N ASN A 39 0.45 10.77 5.54
CA ASN A 39 -0.23 9.56 5.07
C ASN A 39 -0.94 8.87 6.23
N HIS A 40 -2.10 9.40 6.62
CA HIS A 40 -2.98 8.79 7.60
C HIS A 40 -3.70 7.56 7.02
N MET A 41 -4.23 6.71 7.91
CA MET A 41 -5.10 5.60 7.51
C MET A 41 -6.55 5.93 7.86
N ALA A 42 -7.46 5.61 6.95
CA ALA A 42 -8.90 5.72 7.18
C ALA A 42 -9.59 4.41 6.81
N LEU A 43 -10.58 4.01 7.59
CA LEU A 43 -11.46 2.89 7.26
C LEU A 43 -12.90 3.36 7.19
N THR A 44 -13.50 3.21 6.02
CA THR A 44 -14.89 3.61 5.74
C THR A 44 -15.75 2.36 5.56
N PHE A 45 -16.96 2.40 6.09
CA PHE A 45 -17.88 1.26 6.04
C PHE A 45 -19.05 1.63 5.12
N ASN A 46 -19.15 0.96 3.98
CA ASN A 46 -20.22 1.15 2.99
C ASN A 46 -21.30 0.07 3.17
N ASP A 47 -22.27 -0.03 2.28
CA ASP A 47 -23.40 -0.95 2.52
C ASP A 47 -23.05 -2.41 2.22
N GLU A 48 -22.15 -2.66 1.27
CA GLU A 48 -21.76 -4.02 0.84
C GLU A 48 -20.36 -4.43 1.30
N GLU A 49 -19.47 -3.47 1.48
CA GLU A 49 -18.07 -3.67 1.84
C GLU A 49 -17.57 -2.54 2.73
N PHE A 50 -16.40 -2.72 3.32
CA PHE A 50 -15.67 -1.65 3.97
C PHE A 50 -14.27 -1.54 3.39
N CYS A 51 -13.77 -0.31 3.33
CA CYS A 51 -12.56 0.05 2.63
C CYS A 51 -11.54 0.59 3.63
N MET A 52 -10.29 0.16 3.50
CA MET A 52 -9.14 0.74 4.18
C MET A 52 -8.32 1.53 3.17
N GLU A 53 -8.21 2.83 3.40
CA GLU A 53 -7.39 3.77 2.63
C GLU A 53 -6.11 4.08 3.39
N PHE A 54 -4.98 3.98 2.72
CA PHE A 54 -3.66 4.29 3.27
C PHE A 54 -2.70 4.68 2.14
N THR A 55 -2.00 5.81 2.30
CA THR A 55 -1.09 6.34 1.27
C THR A 55 -1.81 6.50 -0.08
N TYR A 56 -1.39 5.80 -1.14
CA TYR A 56 -2.03 5.80 -2.47
C TYR A 56 -2.96 4.60 -2.70
N GLN A 57 -3.21 3.79 -1.67
CA GLN A 57 -3.85 2.49 -1.81
C GLN A 57 -5.23 2.45 -1.16
N THR A 58 -6.09 1.62 -1.75
CA THR A 58 -7.38 1.23 -1.18
C THR A 58 -7.47 -0.30 -1.15
N ALA A 59 -7.66 -0.86 0.03
CA ALA A 59 -8.00 -2.27 0.21
C ALA A 59 -9.49 -2.40 0.54
N ARG A 60 -10.17 -3.37 -0.06
CA ARG A 60 -11.61 -3.62 0.14
C ARG A 60 -11.83 -4.94 0.84
N PHE A 61 -12.77 -4.97 1.77
CA PHE A 61 -13.10 -6.12 2.59
C PHE A 61 -14.61 -6.30 2.62
N ALA A 62 -15.07 -7.53 2.36
CA ALA A 62 -16.45 -7.91 2.60
C ALA A 62 -16.72 -7.97 4.11
N TYR A 63 -17.96 -7.68 4.50
CA TYR A 63 -18.44 -7.94 5.86
C TYR A 63 -18.24 -9.42 6.24
N GLY A 64 -17.71 -9.67 7.43
CA GLY A 64 -17.23 -11.00 7.85
C GLY A 64 -15.71 -11.20 7.73
N ASN A 65 -14.99 -10.31 7.04
CA ASN A 65 -13.53 -10.33 6.92
C ASN A 65 -12.85 -9.26 7.79
N GLU A 66 -13.47 -8.89 8.93
CA GLU A 66 -12.95 -7.87 9.82
C GLU A 66 -11.54 -8.21 10.35
N ASP A 67 -11.29 -9.49 10.65
CA ASP A 67 -9.97 -9.94 11.11
C ASP A 67 -8.89 -9.82 10.03
N ASP A 68 -9.24 -10.05 8.75
CA ASP A 68 -8.30 -9.85 7.63
C ASP A 68 -7.95 -8.37 7.48
N CYS A 69 -8.95 -7.48 7.61
CA CYS A 69 -8.71 -6.05 7.60
C CYS A 69 -7.83 -5.60 8.77
N VAL A 70 -8.13 -6.07 9.98
CA VAL A 70 -7.31 -5.78 11.17
C VAL A 70 -5.89 -6.27 10.93
N MET A 71 -5.70 -7.52 10.51
CA MET A 71 -4.37 -8.07 10.24
C MET A 71 -3.62 -7.26 9.18
N HIS A 72 -4.28 -6.85 8.10
CA HIS A 72 -3.67 -6.03 7.06
C HIS A 72 -3.24 -4.67 7.61
N ALA A 73 -4.14 -3.97 8.31
CA ALA A 73 -3.86 -2.70 8.95
C ALA A 73 -2.69 -2.83 9.93
N GLU A 74 -2.70 -3.82 10.82
CA GLU A 74 -1.63 -4.07 11.79
C GLU A 74 -0.28 -4.28 11.10
N LYS A 75 -0.25 -5.10 10.03
CA LYS A 75 0.99 -5.32 9.29
C LYS A 75 1.51 -4.04 8.66
N TYR A 76 0.64 -3.18 8.12
CA TYR A 76 1.07 -1.89 7.57
C TYR A 76 1.55 -0.93 8.67
N LEU A 77 0.76 -0.74 9.73
CA LEU A 77 1.05 0.14 10.88
C LEU A 77 2.34 -0.25 11.63
N THR A 78 2.81 -1.48 11.47
CA THR A 78 4.04 -2.01 12.09
C THR A 78 5.20 -2.22 11.11
N ASP A 79 5.13 -1.61 9.91
CA ASP A 79 6.12 -1.74 8.82
C ASP A 79 6.43 -3.19 8.42
N LYS A 80 5.49 -4.12 8.58
CA LYS A 80 5.57 -5.45 7.97
C LYS A 80 5.10 -5.41 6.51
N LEU A 81 4.17 -4.51 6.20
CA LEU A 81 3.77 -4.17 4.83
C LEU A 81 4.16 -2.72 4.51
N CYS A 82 4.39 -2.45 3.22
CA CYS A 82 4.46 -1.13 2.61
C CYS A 82 3.48 -1.02 1.45
N ALA A 83 3.14 0.22 1.08
CA ALA A 83 2.46 0.53 -0.15
C ALA A 83 3.49 0.64 -1.28
N VAL A 84 3.28 -0.08 -2.37
CA VAL A 84 4.08 0.07 -3.60
C VAL A 84 3.18 0.66 -4.67
N GLU A 85 3.53 1.82 -5.19
CA GLU A 85 2.80 2.51 -6.26
C GLU A 85 3.72 2.70 -7.48
N ILE A 86 3.21 2.30 -8.65
CA ILE A 86 3.91 2.38 -9.93
C ILE A 86 3.27 3.48 -10.76
N PHE A 87 4.12 4.38 -11.25
CA PHE A 87 3.75 5.53 -12.05
C PHE A 87 4.28 5.38 -13.47
N LEU A 88 3.50 5.83 -14.45
CA LEU A 88 3.91 5.96 -15.85
C LEU A 88 3.88 7.42 -16.26
N ASN A 89 5.03 7.98 -16.64
CA ASN A 89 5.19 9.39 -16.99
C ASN A 89 4.63 10.33 -15.90
N GLY A 90 4.90 10.00 -14.64
CA GLY A 90 4.45 10.75 -13.46
C GLY A 90 2.98 10.57 -13.08
N LYS A 91 2.21 9.76 -13.81
CA LYS A 91 0.80 9.46 -13.48
C LYS A 91 0.69 8.12 -12.75
N PRO A 92 -0.08 8.04 -11.65
CA PRO A 92 -0.31 6.76 -10.96
C PRO A 92 -1.00 5.79 -11.92
N LEU A 93 -0.55 4.54 -11.93
CA LEU A 93 -1.06 3.52 -12.83
C LEU A 93 -1.65 2.34 -12.05
N PHE A 94 -0.84 1.71 -11.21
CA PHE A 94 -1.28 0.63 -10.34
C PHE A 94 -0.32 0.46 -9.16
N GLY A 95 -0.80 -0.24 -8.13
CA GLY A 95 -0.01 -0.54 -6.96
C GLY A 95 -0.61 -1.65 -6.11
N GLY A 96 -0.06 -1.80 -4.92
CA GLY A 96 -0.58 -2.67 -3.90
C GLY A 96 0.28 -2.70 -2.65
N SER A 97 -0.22 -3.34 -1.61
CA SER A 97 0.56 -3.64 -0.41
C SER A 97 1.53 -4.79 -0.67
N ARG A 98 2.78 -4.67 -0.22
CA ARG A 98 3.80 -5.73 -0.27
C ARG A 98 4.50 -5.86 1.06
N GLU A 99 5.08 -7.03 1.32
CA GLU A 99 5.98 -7.18 2.48
C GLU A 99 7.12 -6.18 2.37
N ILE A 100 7.54 -5.65 3.52
CA ILE A 100 8.63 -4.67 3.53
C ILE A 100 9.91 -5.29 2.95
N ILE A 101 10.56 -4.57 2.04
CA ILE A 101 11.92 -4.86 1.63
C ILE A 101 12.87 -3.91 2.38
N LYS A 102 13.82 -4.47 3.13
CA LYS A 102 14.75 -3.67 3.95
C LYS A 102 15.99 -3.28 3.17
N GLU A 103 16.34 -4.12 2.21
CA GLU A 103 17.42 -3.92 1.26
C GLU A 103 16.98 -2.97 0.15
N GLU A 104 17.95 -2.23 -0.36
CA GLU A 104 17.76 -1.37 -1.52
C GLU A 104 17.60 -2.21 -2.79
N ILE A 105 16.60 -1.88 -3.60
CA ILE A 105 16.37 -2.51 -4.91
C ILE A 105 17.40 -1.98 -5.91
N LYS A 106 18.15 -2.88 -6.55
CA LYS A 106 19.28 -2.53 -7.42
C LYS A 106 19.02 -2.77 -8.91
N SER A 107 17.97 -3.53 -9.24
CA SER A 107 17.63 -3.83 -10.64
C SER A 107 16.13 -3.93 -10.86
N ASP A 108 15.71 -3.72 -12.11
CA ASP A 108 14.35 -3.92 -12.59
C ASP A 108 13.85 -5.35 -12.33
N ARG A 109 14.72 -6.36 -12.50
CA ARG A 109 14.42 -7.76 -12.21
C ARG A 109 14.20 -8.03 -10.74
N GLU A 110 15.02 -7.45 -9.88
CA GLU A 110 14.83 -7.53 -8.43
C GLU A 110 13.49 -6.91 -8.03
N PHE A 111 13.20 -5.71 -8.54
CA PHE A 111 11.90 -5.06 -8.33
C PHE A 111 10.73 -5.93 -8.80
N ALA A 112 10.80 -6.46 -10.02
CA ALA A 112 9.73 -7.25 -10.60
C ALA A 112 9.45 -8.53 -9.82
N ASN A 113 10.51 -9.23 -9.38
CA ASN A 113 10.37 -10.43 -8.56
C ASN A 113 9.77 -10.11 -7.18
N TYR A 114 10.24 -9.03 -6.55
CA TYR A 114 9.72 -8.53 -5.28
C TYR A 114 8.23 -8.18 -5.40
N TYR A 115 7.86 -7.35 -6.37
CA TYR A 115 6.48 -6.91 -6.58
C TYR A 115 5.55 -8.07 -6.99
N ALA A 116 6.06 -9.06 -7.72
CA ALA A 116 5.28 -10.23 -8.11
C ALA A 116 5.15 -11.29 -7.01
N CYS A 117 5.80 -11.11 -5.85
CA CYS A 117 5.84 -12.09 -4.75
C CYS A 117 6.23 -13.51 -5.24
N GLY A 118 7.22 -13.59 -6.12
CA GLY A 118 7.70 -14.86 -6.69
C GLY A 118 6.86 -15.44 -7.84
N ASN A 119 5.80 -14.77 -8.29
CA ASN A 119 5.09 -15.17 -9.50
C ASN A 119 5.88 -14.77 -10.76
N GLU A 120 6.59 -15.73 -11.36
CA GLU A 120 7.45 -15.49 -12.52
C GLU A 120 6.70 -14.91 -13.73
N GLN A 121 5.45 -15.32 -13.95
CA GLN A 121 4.66 -14.80 -15.07
C GLN A 121 4.36 -13.31 -14.89
N ILE A 122 3.95 -12.91 -13.68
CA ILE A 122 3.70 -11.50 -13.36
C ILE A 122 5.01 -10.69 -13.42
N ALA A 123 6.11 -11.24 -12.90
CA ALA A 123 7.42 -10.59 -12.96
C ALA A 123 7.86 -10.34 -14.42
N ASN A 124 7.73 -11.33 -15.30
CA ASN A 124 8.07 -11.17 -16.72
C ASN A 124 7.17 -10.16 -17.43
N ASN A 125 5.87 -10.12 -17.10
CA ASN A 125 4.97 -9.11 -17.63
C ASN A 125 5.36 -7.70 -17.17
N LEU A 126 5.75 -7.54 -15.90
CA LEU A 126 6.21 -6.26 -15.36
C LEU A 126 7.50 -5.81 -16.04
N LEU A 127 8.46 -6.72 -16.25
CA LEU A 127 9.68 -6.44 -17.01
C LEU A 127 9.38 -6.00 -18.45
N GLY A 128 8.43 -6.66 -19.11
CA GLY A 128 7.95 -6.23 -20.43
C GLY A 128 7.35 -4.83 -20.41
N PHE A 129 6.57 -4.50 -19.38
CA PHE A 129 5.99 -3.18 -19.19
C PHE A 129 7.06 -2.09 -18.94
N ILE A 130 8.06 -2.38 -18.10
CA ILE A 130 9.14 -1.46 -17.75
C ILE A 130 9.90 -0.97 -18.99
N LYS A 131 10.08 -1.83 -19.99
CA LYS A 131 10.75 -1.50 -21.26
C LYS A 131 10.05 -0.41 -22.08
N ASN A 132 8.81 -0.06 -21.76
CA ASN A 132 8.13 1.09 -22.39
C ASN A 132 8.69 2.44 -21.94
N GLY A 133 9.52 2.47 -20.89
CA GLY A 133 10.12 3.69 -20.35
C GLY A 133 9.14 4.55 -19.55
N GLY A 134 9.70 5.55 -18.85
CA GLY A 134 8.91 6.50 -18.05
C GLY A 134 8.31 5.90 -16.77
N VAL A 135 8.84 4.77 -16.30
CA VAL A 135 8.36 4.11 -15.08
C VAL A 135 9.09 4.68 -13.87
N SER A 136 8.32 5.04 -12.85
CA SER A 136 8.84 5.36 -11.51
C SER A 136 8.05 4.63 -10.45
N VAL A 137 8.68 4.36 -9.31
CA VAL A 137 8.15 3.54 -8.24
C VAL A 137 8.31 4.26 -6.91
N LYS A 138 7.25 4.23 -6.10
CA LYS A 138 7.27 4.65 -4.69
C LYS A 138 6.95 3.45 -3.82
N ILE A 139 7.87 3.10 -2.92
CA ILE A 139 7.67 2.13 -1.84
C ILE A 139 7.58 2.95 -0.56
N LEU A 140 6.45 2.89 0.13
CA LEU A 140 6.14 3.76 1.26
C LEU A 140 5.70 2.93 2.47
N SER A 141 6.44 3.04 3.57
CA SER A 141 6.12 2.38 4.84
C SER A 141 5.35 3.32 5.77
N TRP A 142 4.75 2.78 6.83
CA TRP A 142 4.04 3.61 7.80
C TRP A 142 4.97 4.59 8.50
N SER A 143 6.15 4.14 8.92
CA SER A 143 7.13 4.99 9.62
C SER A 143 7.98 5.86 8.70
N GLY A 144 7.98 5.60 7.39
CA GLY A 144 8.89 6.23 6.44
C GLY A 144 10.32 5.68 6.47
N LYS A 145 10.65 4.78 7.41
CA LYS A 145 12.01 4.24 7.60
C LYS A 145 12.50 3.39 6.43
N HIS A 146 11.57 2.72 5.77
CA HIS A 146 11.84 1.78 4.69
C HIS A 146 11.37 2.33 3.33
N ASP A 147 11.13 3.64 3.26
CA ASP A 147 10.75 4.27 2.02
C ASP A 147 11.85 4.16 0.97
N GLN A 148 11.46 3.86 -0.26
CA GLN A 148 12.34 3.90 -1.43
C GLN A 148 11.59 4.57 -2.57
N GLU A 149 12.28 5.43 -3.30
CA GLU A 149 11.73 6.07 -4.49
C GLU A 149 12.78 6.00 -5.60
N PHE A 150 12.38 5.50 -6.77
CA PHE A 150 13.31 5.35 -7.89
C PHE A 150 12.61 5.42 -9.25
N GLU A 151 13.38 5.80 -10.26
CA GLU A 151 13.02 5.75 -11.68
C GLU A 151 13.70 4.55 -12.31
N ILE A 152 13.02 3.90 -13.26
CA ILE A 152 13.64 2.88 -14.10
C ILE A 152 13.90 3.50 -15.46
N LEU A 153 15.17 3.78 -15.73
CA LEU A 153 15.65 4.32 -16.99
C LEU A 153 15.80 3.18 -18.00
N VAL A 154 15.44 3.44 -19.26
CA VAL A 154 15.55 2.47 -20.36
C VAL A 154 16.43 3.08 -21.44
N GLU A 155 17.55 2.43 -21.73
CA GLU A 155 18.51 2.81 -22.78
C GLU A 155 18.72 1.63 -23.73
N GLY A 156 18.02 1.64 -24.87
CA GLY A 156 18.03 0.52 -25.80
C GLY A 156 17.41 -0.73 -25.17
N GLU A 157 18.22 -1.78 -24.99
CA GLU A 157 17.80 -3.04 -24.33
C GLU A 157 18.16 -3.09 -22.84
N GLN A 158 18.87 -2.09 -22.33
CA GLN A 158 19.32 -2.04 -20.94
C GLN A 158 18.39 -1.19 -20.09
N THR A 159 18.34 -1.54 -18.80
CA THR A 159 17.60 -0.81 -17.79
C THR A 159 18.50 -0.46 -16.62
N GLU A 160 18.35 0.75 -16.08
CA GLU A 160 19.06 1.22 -14.90
C GLU A 160 18.07 1.75 -13.87
N ILE A 161 18.29 1.43 -12.59
CA ILE A 161 17.54 2.05 -11.49
C ILE A 161 18.27 3.32 -11.07
N LYS A 162 17.58 4.45 -11.21
CA LYS A 162 18.03 5.74 -10.69
C LYS A 162 17.25 6.08 -9.43
N LYS A 163 17.94 6.12 -8.30
CA LYS A 163 17.35 6.46 -7.01
C LYS A 163 16.95 7.94 -6.93
N ILE A 164 15.81 8.19 -6.30
CA ILE A 164 15.32 9.51 -5.90
C ILE A 164 15.41 9.66 -4.37
N LYS A 165 14.94 8.68 -3.61
CA LYS A 165 14.90 8.67 -2.14
C LYS A 165 15.29 7.30 -1.59
#